data_AF-A0A2A2HDD3-F1
#
_entry.id   AF-A0A2A2HDD3-F1
#
_cell.length_a   1.000
_cell.length_b   1.000
_cell.length_c   1.000
_cell.angle_alpha   90.00
_cell.angle_beta   90.00
_cell.angle_gamma   90.00
#
_symmetry.space_group_name_H-M   'P 1'
#
loop_
_entity.id
_entity.type
_entity.pdbx_description
1 polymer ?
#
loop_
_entity_poly.entity_id
_entity_poly.type
_entity_poly.pdbx_seq_one_letter_code
_entity_poly.pdbx_strand_id
1 'polypeptide(L)'
;MNKKLLGVLIIIAALLIVGVPYYQSYQDNLLSEHFNETMKNASSIQEGITSTINDFNTKNSTDADTLMTTINNQLTPEYSEEQLRLNESAMCTSNETEHKYIDLQLKRVTLESQSLNLTVTSLNAIAQYVRGEKNGEDAQNTLNKVQTDMTNNNNELNQVYTDIQNLLKENPDLDKKLHDLNLAPAFYGQPAAQNITNTTQNMTTENSTQ
;
A
#
# COMPACT_ATOMS: atom_id res chain seq x y z
N MET A 1 -46.20 36.40 27.23
CA MET A 1 -45.53 35.19 26.69
C MET A 1 -46.27 33.95 27.19
N ASN A 2 -46.74 33.08 26.30
CA ASN A 2 -47.61 31.96 26.66
C ASN A 2 -46.80 30.86 27.36
N LYS A 3 -47.12 30.52 28.61
CA LYS A 3 -46.35 29.57 29.44
C LYS A 3 -46.21 28.19 28.78
N LYS A 4 -47.16 27.81 27.93
CA LYS A 4 -47.11 26.57 27.12
C LYS A 4 -46.04 26.64 26.01
N LEU A 5 -45.88 27.80 25.36
CA LEU A 5 -44.87 28.03 24.33
C LEU A 5 -43.46 28.06 24.93
N LEU A 6 -43.31 28.65 26.12
CA LEU A 6 -42.05 28.67 26.85
C LEU A 6 -41.62 27.26 27.30
N GLY A 7 -42.57 26.43 27.75
CA GLY A 7 -42.31 25.03 28.12
C GLY A 7 -41.86 24.16 26.94
N VAL A 8 -42.46 24.34 25.75
CA VAL A 8 -42.05 23.62 24.53
C VAL A 8 -40.64 24.02 24.09
N LEU A 9 -40.28 25.31 24.16
CA LEU A 9 -38.93 25.78 23.85
C LEU A 9 -37.87 25.21 24.80
N ILE A 10 -38.19 25.05 26.08
CA ILE A 10 -37.29 24.45 27.07
C ILE A 10 -37.07 22.96 26.78
N ILE A 11 -38.12 22.22 26.37
CA ILE A 11 -38.00 20.81 26.01
C ILE A 11 -37.16 20.62 24.74
N ILE A 12 -37.34 21.47 23.73
CA ILE A 12 -36.52 21.43 22.50
C ILE A 12 -35.06 21.76 22.83
N ALA A 13 -34.81 22.78 23.66
CA ALA A 13 -33.44 23.11 24.10
C ALA A 13 -32.80 21.96 24.89
N ALA A 14 -33.54 21.30 25.78
CA ALA A 14 -33.03 20.13 26.52
C ALA A 14 -32.74 18.93 25.60
N LEU A 15 -33.59 18.67 24.61
CA LEU A 15 -33.35 17.62 23.60
C LEU A 15 -32.14 17.93 22.71
N LEU A 16 -31.88 19.20 22.40
CA LEU A 16 -30.67 19.60 21.67
C LEU A 16 -29.42 19.49 22.56
N ILE A 17 -29.48 19.88 23.83
CA ILE A 17 -28.34 19.83 24.77
C ILE A 17 -27.93 18.38 25.07
N VAL A 18 -28.88 17.45 25.18
CA VAL A 18 -28.59 16.03 25.48
C VAL A 18 -28.43 15.20 24.20
N GLY A 19 -29.21 15.48 23.16
CA GLY A 19 -29.23 14.70 21.92
C GLY A 19 -28.05 14.97 20.98
N VAL A 20 -27.56 16.21 20.90
CA VAL A 20 -26.40 16.56 20.05
C VAL A 20 -25.12 15.83 20.50
N PRO A 21 -24.70 15.85 21.78
CA PRO A 21 -23.49 15.13 22.19
C PRO A 21 -23.64 13.60 22.09
N TYR A 22 -24.85 13.06 22.29
CA TYR A 22 -25.11 11.62 22.11
C TYR A 22 -25.03 11.21 20.63
N TYR A 23 -25.54 12.04 19.72
CA TYR A 23 -25.47 11.82 18.28
C TYR A 23 -24.05 11.99 17.74
N GLN A 24 -23.30 12.98 18.21
CA GLN A 24 -21.87 13.13 17.89
C GLN A 24 -21.08 11.91 18.35
N SER A 25 -21.26 11.48 19.60
CA SER A 25 -20.59 10.27 20.11
C SER A 25 -20.95 9.01 19.32
N TYR A 26 -22.19 8.88 18.84
CA TYR A 26 -22.59 7.76 17.98
C TYR A 26 -21.95 7.83 16.59
N GLN A 27 -21.91 9.01 15.97
CA GLN A 27 -21.24 9.20 14.69
C GLN A 27 -19.73 8.96 14.78
N ASP A 28 -19.08 9.43 15.85
CA ASP A 28 -17.64 9.23 16.08
C ASP A 28 -17.30 7.74 16.26
N ASN A 29 -18.17 6.98 16.95
CA ASN A 29 -18.00 5.54 17.09
C ASN A 29 -18.15 4.81 15.74
N LEU A 30 -19.15 5.15 14.93
CA LEU A 30 -19.34 4.55 13.61
C LEU A 30 -18.18 4.86 12.66
N LEU A 31 -17.71 6.11 12.65
CA LEU A 31 -16.56 6.53 11.85
C LEU A 31 -15.29 5.77 12.27
N SER A 32 -15.06 5.63 13.57
CA SER A 32 -13.92 4.85 14.08
C SER A 32 -14.03 3.36 13.78
N GLU A 33 -15.23 2.77 13.81
CA GLU A 33 -15.44 1.37 13.44
C GLU A 33 -15.16 1.14 11.95
N HIS A 34 -15.67 2.04 11.10
CA HIS A 34 -15.47 1.93 9.66
C HIS A 34 -14.01 2.20 9.26
N PHE A 35 -13.32 3.12 9.93
CA PHE A 35 -11.86 3.28 9.80
C PHE A 35 -11.14 1.96 10.14
N ASN A 36 -11.48 1.32 11.26
CA ASN A 36 -10.82 0.09 11.66
C ASN A 36 -11.05 -1.06 10.67
N GLU A 37 -12.27 -1.18 10.15
CA GLU A 37 -12.65 -2.18 9.15
C GLU A 37 -11.89 -1.97 7.82
N THR A 38 -11.91 -0.75 7.30
CA THR A 38 -11.25 -0.40 6.03
C THR A 38 -9.73 -0.55 6.11
N MET A 39 -9.13 -0.21 7.25
CA MET A 39 -7.71 -0.46 7.54
C MET A 39 -7.37 -1.97 7.57
N LYS A 40 -8.22 -2.80 8.19
CA LYS A 40 -8.05 -4.26 8.17
C LYS A 40 -8.17 -4.85 6.78
N ASN A 41 -9.12 -4.35 5.98
CA ASN A 41 -9.29 -4.79 4.60
C ASN A 41 -8.07 -4.46 3.74
N ALA A 42 -7.57 -3.21 3.83
CA ALA A 42 -6.32 -2.80 3.17
C ALA A 42 -5.14 -3.71 3.58
N SER A 43 -5.01 -3.97 4.88
CA SER A 43 -3.99 -4.86 5.43
C SER A 43 -4.09 -6.30 4.91
N SER A 44 -5.29 -6.86 4.82
CA SER A 44 -5.47 -8.22 4.32
C SER A 44 -5.08 -8.35 2.83
N ILE A 45 -5.33 -7.30 2.05
CA ILE A 45 -4.89 -7.23 0.65
C ILE A 45 -3.36 -7.24 0.58
N GLN A 46 -2.69 -6.42 1.40
CA GLN A 46 -1.22 -6.40 1.49
C GLN A 46 -0.62 -7.77 1.85
N GLU A 47 -1.26 -8.53 2.73
CA GLU A 47 -0.84 -9.90 3.05
C GLU A 47 -0.93 -10.82 1.83
N GLY A 48 -2.01 -10.72 1.04
CA GLY A 48 -2.19 -11.46 -0.21
C GLY A 48 -1.12 -11.14 -1.25
N ILE A 49 -0.84 -9.85 -1.44
CA ILE A 49 0.25 -9.36 -2.31
C ILE A 49 1.59 -9.93 -1.85
N THR A 50 1.89 -9.80 -0.55
CA THR A 50 3.16 -10.26 0.03
C THR A 50 3.32 -11.77 -0.11
N SER A 51 2.24 -12.54 0.13
CA SER A 51 2.23 -13.99 -0.07
C SER A 51 2.55 -14.34 -1.52
N THR A 52 1.90 -13.69 -2.48
CA THR A 52 2.11 -13.92 -3.91
C THR A 52 3.56 -13.61 -4.31
N ILE A 53 4.13 -12.49 -3.84
CA ILE A 53 5.53 -12.13 -4.11
C ILE A 53 6.49 -13.18 -3.51
N ASN A 54 6.24 -13.63 -2.28
CA ASN A 54 7.05 -14.65 -1.62
C ASN A 54 6.98 -16.01 -2.35
N ASP A 55 5.82 -16.38 -2.89
CA ASP A 55 5.67 -17.58 -3.71
C ASP A 55 6.52 -17.53 -4.99
N PHE A 56 6.77 -16.35 -5.56
CA PHE A 56 7.71 -16.21 -6.68
C PHE A 56 9.17 -16.22 -6.23
N ASN A 57 9.48 -15.55 -5.12
CA ASN A 57 10.84 -15.51 -4.57
C ASN A 57 11.37 -16.87 -4.10
N THR A 58 10.48 -17.78 -3.73
CA THR A 58 10.82 -19.14 -3.26
C THR A 58 10.86 -20.17 -4.40
N LYS A 59 10.44 -19.80 -5.61
CA LYS A 59 10.53 -20.67 -6.79
C LYS A 59 11.94 -20.64 -7.40
N ASN A 60 12.47 -21.81 -7.72
CA ASN A 60 13.80 -21.96 -8.34
C ASN A 60 13.90 -21.36 -9.75
N SER A 61 12.78 -21.26 -10.46
CA SER A 61 12.70 -20.62 -11.77
C SER A 61 11.25 -20.25 -12.07
N THR A 62 11.03 -19.07 -12.63
CA THR A 62 9.73 -18.63 -13.13
C THR A 62 9.91 -18.06 -14.53
N ASP A 63 9.03 -18.46 -15.45
CA ASP A 63 8.96 -17.90 -16.79
C ASP A 63 8.59 -16.40 -16.77
N ALA A 64 9.25 -15.60 -17.61
CA ALA A 64 9.09 -14.15 -17.62
C ALA A 64 7.65 -13.73 -18.01
N ASP A 65 7.02 -14.42 -18.98
CA ASP A 65 5.66 -14.12 -19.41
C ASP A 65 4.65 -14.45 -18.30
N THR A 66 4.86 -15.56 -17.57
CA THR A 66 4.07 -15.91 -16.39
C THR A 66 4.19 -14.85 -15.29
N LEU A 67 5.41 -14.37 -15.05
CA LEU A 67 5.65 -13.36 -14.04
C LEU A 67 5.03 -12.01 -14.40
N MET A 68 5.20 -11.56 -15.64
CA MET A 68 4.56 -10.33 -16.14
C MET A 68 3.04 -10.44 -16.11
N THR A 69 2.48 -11.59 -16.49
CA THR A 69 1.02 -11.84 -16.45
C THR A 69 0.51 -11.75 -15.01
N THR A 70 1.24 -12.32 -14.05
CA THR A 70 0.86 -12.27 -12.63
C THR A 70 0.91 -10.85 -12.09
N ILE A 71 1.99 -10.10 -12.38
CA ILE A 71 2.09 -8.70 -11.97
C ILE A 71 0.91 -7.90 -12.54
N ASN A 72 0.66 -8.00 -13.85
CA ASN A 72 -0.34 -7.17 -14.52
C ASN A 72 -1.78 -7.55 -14.16
N ASN A 73 -2.09 -8.83 -13.99
CA ASN A 73 -3.47 -9.32 -13.86
C ASN A 73 -3.88 -9.68 -12.43
N GLN A 74 -2.93 -9.85 -11.52
CA GLN A 74 -3.21 -10.20 -10.11
C GLN A 74 -2.74 -9.08 -9.18
N LEU A 75 -1.44 -8.75 -9.19
CA LEU A 75 -0.86 -7.80 -8.23
C LEU A 75 -1.30 -6.35 -8.47
N THR A 76 -1.27 -5.87 -9.72
CA THR A 76 -1.66 -4.48 -10.04
C THR A 76 -3.11 -4.14 -9.63
N PRO A 77 -4.12 -5.01 -9.91
CA PRO A 77 -5.46 -4.82 -9.38
C PRO A 77 -5.52 -4.81 -7.85
N GLU A 78 -4.78 -5.68 -7.16
CA GLU A 78 -4.76 -5.73 -5.70
C GLU A 78 -4.19 -4.46 -5.08
N TYR A 79 -3.11 -3.89 -5.61
CA TYR A 79 -2.62 -2.59 -5.15
C TYR A 79 -3.63 -1.45 -5.37
N SER A 80 -4.38 -1.50 -6.48
CA SER A 80 -5.43 -0.51 -6.76
C SER A 80 -6.57 -0.63 -5.74
N GLU A 81 -6.93 -1.87 -5.37
CA GLU A 81 -7.93 -2.15 -4.34
C GLU A 81 -7.45 -1.72 -2.95
N GLU A 82 -6.17 -1.96 -2.59
CA GLU A 82 -5.60 -1.48 -1.34
C GLU A 82 -5.65 0.05 -1.25
N GLN A 83 -5.28 0.76 -2.32
CA GLN A 83 -5.41 2.22 -2.38
C GLN A 83 -6.86 2.69 -2.20
N LEU A 84 -7.83 1.96 -2.77
CA LEU A 84 -9.25 2.27 -2.59
C LEU A 84 -9.64 2.16 -1.10
N ARG A 85 -9.26 1.07 -0.42
CA ARG A 85 -9.56 0.85 1.00
C ARG A 85 -8.87 1.88 1.91
N LEU A 86 -7.65 2.28 1.59
CA LEU A 86 -6.95 3.36 2.30
C LEU A 86 -7.66 4.71 2.12
N ASN A 87 -8.11 5.03 0.90
CA ASN A 87 -8.89 6.25 0.66
C ASN A 87 -10.24 6.24 1.39
N GLU A 88 -10.93 5.09 1.44
CA GLU A 88 -12.13 4.92 2.26
C GLU A 88 -11.83 5.18 3.75
N SER A 89 -10.70 4.67 4.25
CA SER A 89 -10.24 4.92 5.62
C SER A 89 -10.06 6.42 5.90
N ALA A 90 -9.48 7.17 4.95
CA ALA A 90 -9.31 8.62 5.07
C ALA A 90 -10.65 9.35 5.13
N MET A 91 -11.68 8.90 4.41
CA MET A 91 -13.00 9.51 4.47
C MET A 91 -13.73 9.22 5.80
N CYS A 92 -13.26 8.24 6.57
CA CYS A 92 -13.88 7.80 7.83
C CYS A 92 -13.22 8.36 9.08
N THR A 93 -12.30 9.31 8.93
CA THR A 93 -11.66 9.99 10.06
C THR A 93 -11.68 11.49 9.87
N SER A 94 -11.70 12.23 10.99
CA SER A 94 -11.43 13.67 11.04
C SER A 94 -10.16 13.99 11.82
N ASN A 95 -9.38 12.96 12.19
CA ASN A 95 -8.15 13.09 12.96
C ASN A 95 -6.98 13.35 12.00
N GLU A 96 -6.31 14.50 12.14
CA GLU A 96 -5.20 14.90 11.26
C GLU A 96 -4.02 13.91 11.30
N THR A 97 -3.73 13.31 12.45
CA THR A 97 -2.68 12.29 12.58
C THR A 97 -3.06 11.02 11.82
N GLU A 98 -4.33 10.59 11.89
CA GLU A 98 -4.82 9.43 11.13
C GLU A 98 -4.78 9.69 9.62
N HIS A 99 -5.14 10.90 9.18
CA HIS A 99 -4.98 11.30 7.78
C HIS A 99 -3.52 11.26 7.33
N LYS A 100 -2.61 11.87 8.10
CA LYS A 100 -1.17 11.86 7.77
C LYS A 100 -0.63 10.42 7.70
N TYR A 101 -1.10 9.55 8.58
CA TYR A 101 -0.75 8.14 8.55
C TYR A 101 -1.26 7.45 7.27
N ILE A 102 -2.51 7.69 6.88
CA ILE A 102 -3.08 7.13 5.65
C ILE A 102 -2.36 7.68 4.41
N ASP A 103 -1.98 8.96 4.37
CA ASP A 103 -1.20 9.54 3.27
C ASP A 103 0.15 8.82 3.10
N LEU A 104 0.82 8.49 4.22
CA LEU A 104 2.04 7.70 4.18
C LEU A 104 1.78 6.28 3.67
N GLN A 105 0.68 5.65 4.06
CA GLN A 105 0.29 4.33 3.54
C GLN A 105 -0.02 4.35 2.04
N LEU A 106 -0.76 5.35 1.57
CA LEU A 106 -1.03 5.53 0.14
C LEU A 106 0.27 5.74 -0.65
N LYS A 107 1.21 6.52 -0.09
CA LYS A 107 2.52 6.72 -0.70
C LYS A 107 3.33 5.42 -0.74
N ARG A 108 3.34 4.63 0.34
CA ARG A 108 3.96 3.29 0.39
C ARG A 108 3.44 2.42 -0.74
N VAL A 109 2.13 2.24 -0.81
CA VAL A 109 1.46 1.39 -1.80
C VAL A 109 1.76 1.84 -3.24
N THR A 110 1.78 3.16 -3.47
CA THR A 110 2.15 3.72 -4.79
C THR A 110 3.56 3.34 -5.20
N LEU A 111 4.53 3.45 -4.28
CA LEU A 111 5.93 3.12 -4.55
C LEU A 111 6.13 1.60 -4.72
N GLU A 112 5.44 0.76 -3.94
CA GLU A 112 5.47 -0.71 -4.09
C GLU A 112 4.93 -1.14 -5.46
N SER A 113 3.79 -0.57 -5.88
CA SER A 113 3.22 -0.79 -7.22
C SER A 113 4.18 -0.33 -8.33
N GLN A 114 4.86 0.81 -8.14
CA GLN A 114 5.86 1.31 -9.09
C GLN A 114 7.06 0.36 -9.23
N SER A 115 7.55 -0.26 -8.15
CA SER A 115 8.62 -1.27 -8.20
C SER A 115 8.24 -2.48 -9.07
N LEU A 116 6.99 -2.95 -8.99
CA LEU A 116 6.54 -4.05 -9.85
C LEU A 116 6.41 -3.65 -11.32
N ASN A 117 5.95 -2.43 -11.61
CA ASN A 117 5.92 -1.91 -12.98
C ASN A 117 7.32 -1.78 -13.59
N LEU A 118 8.32 -1.39 -12.78
CA LEU A 118 9.72 -1.38 -13.19
C LEU A 118 10.25 -2.80 -13.44
N THR A 119 9.81 -3.79 -12.64
CA THR A 119 10.11 -5.21 -12.88
C THR A 119 9.56 -5.68 -14.23
N VAL A 120 8.28 -5.37 -14.54
CA VAL A 120 7.67 -5.67 -15.85
C VAL A 120 8.43 -4.99 -16.99
N THR A 121 8.86 -3.75 -16.80
CA THR A 121 9.64 -3.01 -17.81
C THR A 121 10.98 -3.70 -18.09
N SER A 122 11.66 -4.21 -17.05
CA SER A 122 12.90 -4.98 -17.20
C SER A 122 12.68 -6.28 -17.95
N LEU A 123 11.66 -7.05 -17.56
CA LEU A 123 11.32 -8.33 -18.19
C LEU A 123 10.95 -8.13 -19.67
N ASN A 124 10.15 -7.11 -19.97
CA ASN A 124 9.81 -6.75 -21.35
C ASN A 124 11.04 -6.38 -22.18
N ALA A 125 11.98 -5.59 -21.63
CA ALA A 125 13.21 -5.24 -22.33
C ALA A 125 14.07 -6.47 -22.67
N ILE A 126 14.17 -7.42 -21.73
CA ILE A 126 14.88 -8.69 -21.94
C ILE A 126 14.15 -9.55 -22.98
N ALA A 127 12.83 -9.70 -22.87
CA ALA A 127 12.03 -10.49 -23.80
C ALA A 127 12.13 -9.95 -25.24
N GLN A 128 12.03 -8.62 -25.41
CA GLN A 128 12.17 -7.96 -26.71
C GLN A 128 13.56 -8.14 -27.31
N TYR A 129 14.61 -8.11 -26.49
CA TYR A 129 15.97 -8.39 -26.95
C TYR A 129 16.13 -9.84 -27.45
N VAL A 130 15.65 -10.81 -26.67
CA VAL A 130 15.70 -12.25 -27.04
C VAL A 130 14.90 -12.54 -28.32
N ARG A 131 13.76 -11.88 -28.51
CA ARG A 131 12.92 -12.00 -29.71
C ARG A 131 13.47 -11.24 -30.92
N GLY A 132 14.53 -10.43 -30.76
CA GLY A 132 15.09 -9.59 -31.82
C GLY A 132 14.26 -8.35 -32.16
N GLU A 133 13.29 -8.00 -31.31
CA GLU A 133 12.42 -6.81 -31.45
C GLU A 133 13.11 -5.53 -30.95
N LYS A 134 14.12 -5.67 -30.08
CA LYS A 134 14.94 -4.58 -29.55
C LYS A 134 16.43 -4.94 -29.69
N ASN A 135 17.27 -4.01 -30.10
CA ASN A 135 18.71 -4.24 -30.17
C ASN A 135 19.36 -4.23 -28.76
N GLY A 136 20.59 -4.73 -28.64
CA GLY A 136 21.27 -4.85 -27.34
C GLY A 136 21.55 -3.51 -26.65
N GLU A 137 21.86 -2.46 -27.40
CA GLU A 137 22.15 -1.13 -26.83
C GLU A 137 20.89 -0.51 -26.22
N ASP A 138 19.77 -0.56 -26.93
CA ASP A 138 18.48 -0.04 -26.44
C ASP A 138 17.96 -0.85 -25.25
N ALA A 139 18.18 -2.17 -25.26
CA ALA A 139 17.83 -3.04 -24.13
C ALA A 139 18.66 -2.66 -22.89
N GLN A 140 19.97 -2.50 -23.04
CA GLN A 140 20.86 -2.11 -21.94
C GLN A 140 20.53 -0.70 -21.41
N ASN A 141 20.24 0.25 -22.30
CA ASN A 141 19.81 1.60 -21.90
C ASN A 141 18.51 1.56 -21.09
N THR A 142 17.55 0.72 -21.50
CA THR A 142 16.31 0.51 -20.74
C THR A 142 16.61 -0.06 -19.35
N LEU A 143 17.44 -1.10 -19.27
CA LEU A 143 17.80 -1.75 -17.99
C LEU A 143 18.55 -0.80 -17.05
N ASN A 144 19.48 0.01 -17.57
CA ASN A 144 20.22 1.01 -16.79
C ASN A 144 19.28 2.08 -16.22
N LYS A 145 18.30 2.52 -17.02
CA LYS A 145 17.28 3.46 -16.55
C LYS A 145 16.42 2.83 -15.46
N VAL A 146 15.92 1.62 -15.69
CA VAL A 146 15.11 0.90 -14.69
C VAL A 146 15.90 0.71 -13.39
N GLN A 147 17.18 0.36 -13.45
CA GLN A 147 18.02 0.22 -12.25
C GLN A 147 18.13 1.54 -11.46
N THR A 148 18.25 2.67 -12.16
CA THR A 148 18.28 4.00 -11.54
C THR A 148 16.94 4.33 -10.90
N ASP A 149 15.85 4.14 -11.63
CA ASP A 149 14.49 4.41 -11.17
C ASP A 149 14.13 3.51 -9.96
N MET A 150 14.52 2.23 -9.99
CA MET A 150 14.33 1.29 -8.89
C MET A 150 15.11 1.69 -7.64
N THR A 151 16.35 2.16 -7.80
CA THR A 151 17.18 2.63 -6.69
C THR A 151 16.54 3.85 -6.02
N ASN A 152 16.08 4.82 -6.82
CA ASN A 152 15.40 6.01 -6.32
C ASN A 152 14.09 5.65 -5.61
N ASN A 153 13.28 4.77 -6.24
CA ASN A 153 12.01 4.31 -5.68
C ASN A 153 12.20 3.59 -4.34
N ASN A 154 13.18 2.69 -4.24
CA ASN A 154 13.48 1.97 -2.99
C ASN A 154 13.99 2.90 -1.89
N ASN A 155 14.82 3.91 -2.24
CA ASN A 155 15.26 4.91 -1.27
C ASN A 155 14.07 5.71 -0.71
N GLU A 156 13.17 6.14 -1.58
CA GLU A 156 11.96 6.88 -1.17
C GLU A 156 11.02 5.99 -0.35
N LEU A 157 10.84 4.74 -0.74
CA LEU A 157 10.01 3.78 -0.02
C LEU A 157 10.56 3.49 1.39
N ASN A 158 11.87 3.30 1.52
CA ASN A 158 12.53 3.16 2.84
C ASN A 158 12.35 4.39 3.73
N GLN A 159 12.37 5.59 3.13
CA GLN A 159 12.06 6.81 3.87
C GLN A 159 10.60 6.80 4.34
N VAL A 160 9.64 6.40 3.49
CA VAL A 160 8.23 6.29 3.88
C VAL A 160 8.02 5.32 5.04
N TYR A 161 8.66 4.15 5.03
CA TYR A 161 8.61 3.22 6.17
C TYR A 161 9.15 3.85 7.45
N THR A 162 10.27 4.59 7.36
CA THR A 162 10.85 5.32 8.49
C THR A 162 9.90 6.41 8.99
N ASP A 163 9.23 7.13 8.09
CA ASP A 163 8.27 8.18 8.43
C ASP A 163 7.02 7.60 9.12
N ILE A 164 6.55 6.42 8.69
CA ILE A 164 5.47 5.68 9.36
C ILE A 164 5.90 5.32 10.79
N GLN A 165 7.08 4.71 10.97
CA GLN A 165 7.58 4.34 12.29
C GLN A 165 7.70 5.56 13.22
N ASN A 166 8.23 6.66 12.71
CA ASN A 166 8.37 7.90 13.49
C ASN A 166 7.00 8.47 13.87
N LEU A 167 6.04 8.51 12.93
CA LEU A 167 4.69 9.00 13.20
C LEU A 167 3.99 8.17 14.29
N LEU A 168 4.08 6.84 14.22
CA LEU A 168 3.49 5.95 15.23
C LEU A 168 4.16 6.12 16.59
N LYS A 169 5.49 6.22 16.63
CA LYS A 169 6.24 6.48 17.86
C LYS A 169 5.88 7.81 18.51
N GLU A 170 5.64 8.85 17.71
CA GLU A 170 5.21 10.17 18.18
C GLU A 170 3.74 10.19 18.63
N ASN A 171 2.93 9.21 18.22
CA ASN A 171 1.49 9.13 18.46
C ASN A 171 1.09 7.75 19.05
N PRO A 172 1.41 7.48 20.32
CA PRO A 172 1.26 6.15 20.93
C PRO A 172 -0.18 5.63 20.99
N ASP A 173 -1.18 6.51 21.03
CA ASP A 173 -2.59 6.09 20.98
C ASP A 173 -2.97 5.53 19.61
N LEU A 174 -2.46 6.14 18.53
CA LEU A 174 -2.63 5.64 17.17
C LEU A 174 -1.87 4.34 16.98
N ASP A 175 -0.62 4.28 17.45
CA ASP A 175 0.21 3.07 17.41
C ASP A 175 -0.49 1.89 18.08
N LYS A 176 -1.00 2.10 19.30
CA LYS A 176 -1.77 1.09 20.03
C LYS A 176 -3.03 0.70 19.28
N LYS A 177 -3.82 1.68 18.81
CA LYS A 177 -5.05 1.42 18.03
C LYS A 177 -4.75 0.51 16.84
N LEU A 178 -3.70 0.81 16.07
CA LEU A 178 -3.33 0.02 14.89
C LEU A 178 -2.77 -1.36 15.26
N HIS A 179 -1.99 -1.49 16.34
CA HIS A 179 -1.52 -2.79 16.82
C HIS A 179 -2.66 -3.68 17.33
N ASP A 180 -3.68 -3.11 17.98
CA ASP A 180 -4.88 -3.83 18.41
C ASP A 180 -5.69 -4.39 17.22
N LEU A 181 -5.50 -3.84 16.01
CA LEU A 181 -6.11 -4.37 14.78
C LEU A 181 -5.37 -5.57 14.18
N ASN A 182 -4.14 -5.88 14.62
CA ASN A 182 -3.28 -6.94 14.07
C ASN A 182 -3.13 -6.84 12.54
N LEU A 183 -2.62 -5.71 12.06
CA LEU A 183 -2.37 -5.44 10.65
C LEU A 183 -1.07 -6.10 10.16
N ALA A 184 -0.85 -6.07 8.85
CA ALA A 184 0.35 -6.57 8.20
C ALA A 184 1.58 -5.75 8.63
N PRO A 185 2.78 -6.34 8.67
CA PRO A 185 4.00 -5.65 9.11
C PRO A 185 4.28 -4.29 8.43
N ALA A 186 3.95 -4.19 7.14
CA ALA A 186 4.11 -2.95 6.36
C ALA A 186 3.33 -1.76 6.93
N PHE A 187 2.20 -2.01 7.58
CA PHE A 187 1.38 -0.97 8.21
C PHE A 187 2.07 -0.35 9.44
N TYR A 188 3.02 -1.05 10.04
CA TYR A 188 3.85 -0.57 11.15
C TYR A 188 5.21 -0.03 10.70
N GLY A 189 5.37 0.21 9.41
CA GLY A 189 6.62 0.72 8.87
C GLY A 189 7.71 -0.37 8.74
N GLN A 190 7.36 -1.65 8.78
CA GLN A 190 8.33 -2.75 8.59
C GLN A 190 8.37 -3.14 7.12
N PRO A 191 9.54 -3.16 6.46
CA PRO A 191 9.63 -3.56 5.06
C PRO A 191 9.06 -4.97 4.83
N ALA A 192 8.11 -5.11 3.90
CA ALA A 192 7.70 -6.40 3.37
C ALA A 192 8.70 -6.89 2.30
N ALA A 193 8.57 -8.11 1.77
CA ALA A 193 9.36 -8.52 0.61
C ALA A 193 8.90 -7.72 -0.63
N GLN A 194 9.75 -6.81 -1.13
CA GLN A 194 9.33 -5.78 -2.11
C GLN A 194 9.62 -6.15 -3.56
N ASN A 195 10.54 -7.09 -3.79
CA ASN A 195 11.03 -7.41 -5.13
C ASN A 195 11.07 -8.92 -5.35
N ILE A 196 10.76 -9.31 -6.60
CA ILE A 196 10.97 -10.67 -7.07
C ILE A 196 12.43 -10.77 -7.50
N THR A 197 13.26 -11.36 -6.63
CA THR A 197 14.71 -11.47 -6.84
C THR A 197 14.96 -12.74 -7.65
N ASN A 198 14.82 -12.67 -8.97
CA ASN A 198 15.27 -13.77 -9.81
C ASN A 198 16.80 -13.75 -9.83
N THR A 199 17.44 -14.65 -9.09
CA THR A 199 18.85 -14.97 -9.27
C THR A 199 19.01 -15.60 -10.64
N THR A 200 19.27 -14.79 -11.66
CA THR A 200 19.75 -15.30 -12.95
C THR A 200 21.09 -15.98 -12.68
N GLN A 201 21.09 -17.31 -12.55
CA GLN A 201 22.34 -18.05 -12.62
C GLN A 201 22.95 -17.72 -13.99
N ASN A 202 24.16 -17.16 -13.95
CA ASN A 202 24.99 -16.89 -15.12
C ASN A 202 24.92 -18.08 -16.08
N MET A 203 24.26 -17.91 -17.22
CA MET A 203 24.56 -18.75 -18.38
C MET A 203 25.94 -18.30 -18.87
N THR A 204 26.98 -18.92 -18.33
CA THR A 204 28.31 -18.93 -18.94
C THR A 204 28.16 -19.51 -20.34
N THR A 205 28.29 -18.65 -21.34
CA THR A 205 28.52 -19.03 -22.73
C THR A 205 29.86 -19.76 -22.79
N GLU A 206 29.85 -21.09 -22.67
CA GLU A 206 30.96 -21.91 -23.16
C GLU A 206 30.94 -21.89 -24.69
N ASN A 207 31.46 -20.79 -25.25
CA ASN A 207 32.03 -20.82 -26.59
C ASN A 207 33.40 -21.49 -26.48
N SER A 208 33.44 -22.81 -26.59
CA SER A 208 34.66 -23.53 -26.94
C SER A 208 34.53 -24.05 -28.36
N THR A 209 34.89 -23.19 -29.31
CA THR A 209 35.42 -23.61 -30.61
C THR A 209 36.82 -24.15 -30.38
N GLN A 210 37.02 -25.44 -30.64
CA GLN A 210 38.22 -26.00 -31.26
C GLN A 210 37.81 -27.21 -32.10
#